data_AF-A0A526PU60-F1
#
_entry.id   AF-A0A526PU60-F1
#
_cell.length_a   1.000
_cell.length_b   1.000
_cell.length_c   1.000
_cell.angle_alpha   90.00
_cell.angle_beta   90.00
_cell.angle_gamma   90.00
#
_symmetry.space_group_name_H-M   'P 1'
#
loop_
_entity.id
_entity.type
_entity.pdbx_description
1 polymer ?
#
loop_
_entity_poly.entity_id
_entity_poly.type
_entity_poly.pdbx_seq_one_letter_code
_entity_poly.pdbx_strand_id
1 'polypeptide(L)'
;MRPSVTTLAMDARQSAADVVARHKKQASFRLYAVLAPCLEICERCTRNLADLAEIEALFRQQPHDGNRRYVETGSDIFVLVCRFVFSGTNRSNAIRYSQCLREAVKLGIASENLEAWLRQNGGVNALYFRRPLASRTSTARTLRLARSITFPRDKPFTLTLQWGTANAFRVIDREAAE
;
A
#
# COMPACT_ATOMS: atom_id res chain seq x y z
N MET A 1 -21.98 11.49 -9.07
CA MET A 1 -22.68 10.63 -8.10
C MET A 1 -21.62 9.80 -7.38
N ARG A 2 -21.52 9.79 -6.05
CA ARG A 2 -20.56 8.92 -5.35
C ARG A 2 -21.04 7.46 -5.48
N PRO A 3 -20.15 6.48 -5.75
CA PRO A 3 -20.55 5.07 -5.84
C PRO A 3 -21.11 4.57 -4.50
N SER A 4 -21.93 3.51 -4.53
CA SER A 4 -22.36 2.84 -3.28
C SER A 4 -21.15 2.23 -2.56
N VAL A 5 -21.28 2.01 -1.25
CA VAL A 5 -20.19 1.43 -0.45
C VAL A 5 -19.88 0.00 -0.89
N THR A 6 -20.90 -0.72 -1.36
CA THR A 6 -20.82 -2.06 -1.93
C THR A 6 -20.02 -2.09 -3.24
N THR A 7 -20.31 -1.17 -4.17
CA THR A 7 -19.53 -1.05 -5.42
C THR A 7 -18.06 -0.73 -5.11
N LEU A 8 -17.81 0.23 -4.23
CA LEU A 8 -16.46 0.59 -3.81
C LEU A 8 -15.70 -0.59 -3.20
N ALA A 9 -16.36 -1.39 -2.35
CA ALA A 9 -15.76 -2.57 -1.73
C ALA A 9 -15.44 -3.66 -2.75
N MET A 10 -16.31 -3.89 -3.73
CA MET A 10 -16.09 -4.85 -4.81
C MET A 10 -14.94 -4.42 -5.73
N ASP A 11 -14.87 -3.15 -6.10
CA ASP A 11 -13.79 -2.60 -6.92
C ASP A 11 -12.44 -2.66 -6.19
N ALA A 12 -12.42 -2.33 -4.89
CA ALA A 12 -11.23 -2.46 -4.05
C ALA A 12 -10.76 -3.92 -3.97
N ARG A 13 -11.70 -4.87 -3.81
CA ARG A 13 -11.41 -6.31 -3.79
C ARG A 13 -10.86 -6.82 -5.11
N GLN A 14 -11.44 -6.39 -6.23
CA GLN A 14 -10.94 -6.74 -7.56
C GLN A 14 -9.51 -6.22 -7.76
N SER A 15 -9.25 -4.98 -7.33
CA SER A 15 -7.93 -4.35 -7.38
C SER A 15 -6.91 -5.04 -6.46
N ALA A 16 -7.37 -5.60 -5.34
CA ALA A 16 -6.54 -6.33 -4.39
C ALA A 16 -6.02 -7.66 -4.96
N ALA A 17 -6.73 -8.31 -5.90
CA ALA A 17 -6.32 -9.59 -6.47
C ALA A 17 -4.87 -9.56 -7.04
N ASP A 18 -4.53 -8.45 -7.70
CA ASP A 18 -3.20 -8.19 -8.26
C ASP A 18 -2.11 -8.00 -7.20
N VAL A 19 -2.47 -7.48 -6.02
CA VAL A 19 -1.58 -7.27 -4.87
C VAL A 19 -1.33 -8.60 -4.16
N VAL A 20 -2.38 -9.42 -4.03
CA VAL A 20 -2.34 -10.73 -3.37
C VAL A 20 -1.52 -11.75 -4.16
N ALA A 21 -1.57 -11.71 -5.50
CA ALA A 21 -0.87 -12.65 -6.36
C ALA A 21 0.64 -12.39 -6.52
N ARG A 22 1.14 -11.19 -6.18
CA ARG A 22 2.51 -10.76 -6.50
C ARG A 22 3.23 -10.12 -5.32
N HIS A 23 4.18 -10.82 -4.71
CA HIS A 23 5.06 -10.27 -3.65
C HIS A 23 6.35 -9.60 -4.22
N LYS A 24 6.22 -8.53 -5.01
CA LYS A 24 7.38 -7.71 -5.49
C LYS A 24 7.20 -6.23 -5.15
N LYS A 25 8.26 -5.40 -5.16
CA LYS A 25 8.20 -3.96 -4.79
C LYS A 25 7.12 -3.13 -5.54
N GLN A 26 6.78 -3.46 -6.78
CA GLN A 26 5.65 -2.80 -7.49
C GLN A 26 4.28 -3.09 -6.85
N ALA A 27 4.15 -4.20 -6.12
CA ALA A 27 2.97 -4.52 -5.34
C ALA A 27 2.78 -3.58 -4.15
N SER A 28 3.82 -2.87 -3.68
CA SER A 28 3.71 -1.90 -2.60
C SER A 28 2.93 -0.66 -3.02
N PHE A 29 3.16 -0.08 -4.21
CA PHE A 29 2.37 1.07 -4.68
C PHE A 29 0.94 0.69 -5.03
N ARG A 30 0.73 -0.49 -5.61
CA ARG A 30 -0.62 -1.02 -5.86
C ARG A 30 -1.36 -1.27 -4.56
N LEU A 31 -0.67 -1.77 -3.53
CA LEU A 31 -1.24 -1.90 -2.19
C LEU A 31 -1.70 -0.54 -1.66
N TYR A 32 -0.91 0.52 -1.81
CA TYR A 32 -1.30 1.85 -1.30
C TYR A 32 -2.57 2.38 -2.00
N ALA A 33 -2.68 2.17 -3.31
CA ALA A 33 -3.87 2.50 -4.09
C ALA A 33 -5.10 1.69 -3.66
N VAL A 34 -4.93 0.50 -3.11
CA VAL A 34 -6.04 -0.32 -2.55
C VAL A 34 -6.35 0.07 -1.10
N LEU A 35 -5.36 0.50 -0.30
CA LEU A 35 -5.58 0.91 1.09
C LEU A 35 -6.41 2.20 1.19
N ALA A 36 -6.26 3.15 0.26
CA ALA A 36 -7.06 4.37 0.21
C ALA A 36 -8.59 4.12 0.14
N PRO A 37 -9.13 3.35 -0.82
CA PRO A 37 -10.55 3.02 -0.85
C PRO A 37 -10.97 2.13 0.33
N CYS A 38 -10.08 1.30 0.88
CA CYS A 38 -10.39 0.59 2.13
C CYS A 38 -10.64 1.56 3.30
N LEU A 39 -9.82 2.62 3.41
CA LEU A 39 -10.03 3.66 4.42
C LEU A 39 -11.32 4.44 4.15
N GLU A 40 -11.62 4.76 2.90
CA GLU A 40 -12.86 5.45 2.53
C GLU A 40 -14.10 4.64 2.97
N ILE A 41 -14.10 3.32 2.73
CA ILE A 41 -15.17 2.42 3.20
C ILE A 41 -15.30 2.49 4.72
N CYS A 42 -14.18 2.46 5.46
CA CYS A 42 -14.21 2.55 6.92
C CYS A 42 -14.78 3.90 7.39
N GLU A 43 -14.31 5.02 6.83
CA GLU A 43 -14.80 6.36 7.14
C GLU A 43 -16.30 6.55 6.83
N ARG A 44 -16.79 5.88 5.78
CA ARG A 44 -18.21 5.85 5.45
C ARG A 44 -19.02 5.04 6.46
N CYS A 45 -18.58 3.83 6.78
CA CYS A 45 -19.24 2.96 7.75
C CYS A 45 -19.26 3.56 9.17
N THR A 46 -18.23 4.31 9.56
CA THR A 46 -18.21 5.03 10.83
C THR A 46 -19.24 6.17 10.88
N ARG A 47 -19.56 6.80 9.75
CA ARG A 47 -20.52 7.91 9.66
C ARG A 47 -21.96 7.44 9.37
N ASN A 48 -22.13 6.28 8.75
CA ASN A 48 -23.41 5.78 8.27
C ASN A 48 -23.60 4.29 8.60
N LEU A 49 -24.55 3.99 9.48
CA LEU A 49 -24.88 2.63 9.89
C LEU A 49 -25.46 1.78 8.75
N ALA A 50 -26.10 2.39 7.76
CA ALA A 50 -26.59 1.66 6.58
C ALA A 50 -25.41 1.14 5.74
N ASP A 51 -24.38 1.96 5.54
CA ASP A 51 -23.16 1.55 4.83
C ASP A 51 -22.46 0.41 5.59
N LEU A 52 -22.44 0.46 6.93
CA LEU A 52 -21.91 -0.63 7.76
C LEU A 52 -22.69 -1.94 7.56
N ALA A 53 -24.03 -1.88 7.60
CA ALA A 53 -24.90 -3.05 7.42
C ALA A 53 -24.72 -3.69 6.03
N GLU A 54 -24.54 -2.87 4.99
CA GLU A 54 -24.22 -3.35 3.64
C GLU A 54 -22.89 -4.10 3.59
N ILE A 55 -21.84 -3.58 4.21
CA ILE A 55 -20.51 -4.23 4.26
C ILE A 55 -20.55 -5.53 5.06
N GLU A 56 -21.25 -5.57 6.19
CA GLU A 56 -21.45 -6.80 6.95
C GLU A 56 -22.18 -7.87 6.13
N ALA A 57 -23.25 -7.49 5.43
CA ALA A 57 -23.99 -8.39 4.56
C ALA A 57 -23.09 -8.95 3.45
N LEU A 58 -22.32 -8.08 2.80
CA LEU A 58 -21.38 -8.45 1.73
C LEU A 58 -20.30 -9.43 2.24
N PHE A 59 -19.78 -9.20 3.45
CA PHE A 59 -18.81 -10.11 4.07
C PHE A 59 -19.41 -11.47 4.42
N ARG A 60 -20.65 -11.52 4.95
CA ARG A 60 -21.35 -12.77 5.27
C ARG A 60 -21.63 -13.61 4.01
N GLN A 61 -21.85 -12.96 2.87
CA GLN A 61 -22.08 -13.61 1.56
C GLN A 61 -20.79 -14.12 0.89
N GLN A 62 -19.62 -13.74 1.41
CA GLN A 62 -18.35 -14.13 0.81
C GLN A 62 -18.10 -15.64 0.95
N PRO A 63 -17.74 -16.35 -0.13
CA PRO A 63 -17.41 -17.77 -0.07
C PRO A 63 -16.29 -18.04 0.92
N HIS A 64 -16.45 -19.08 1.73
CA HIS A 64 -15.44 -19.61 2.61
C HIS A 64 -15.62 -21.13 2.64
N ASP A 65 -14.53 -21.88 2.56
CA ASP A 65 -14.53 -23.34 2.46
C ASP A 65 -15.41 -23.97 3.56
N GLY A 66 -16.62 -24.37 3.17
CA GLY A 66 -17.59 -25.11 3.99
C GLY A 66 -18.37 -24.36 5.08
N ASN A 67 -17.97 -23.15 5.50
CA ASN A 67 -18.61 -22.45 6.62
C ASN A 67 -18.95 -20.99 6.29
N ARG A 68 -20.09 -20.49 6.79
CA ARG A 68 -20.41 -19.05 6.71
C ARG A 68 -19.35 -18.23 7.45
N ARG A 69 -18.90 -17.11 6.86
CA ARG A 69 -18.02 -16.19 7.57
C ARG A 69 -18.77 -15.54 8.73
N TYR A 70 -18.35 -15.85 9.95
CA TYR A 70 -18.88 -15.22 11.15
C TYR A 70 -18.36 -13.79 11.28
N VAL A 71 -19.28 -12.86 11.56
CA VAL A 71 -19.00 -11.48 11.98
C VAL A 71 -19.56 -11.36 13.38
N GLU A 72 -18.69 -11.17 14.36
CA GLU A 72 -19.09 -10.96 15.75
C GLU A 72 -19.73 -9.57 15.88
N THR A 73 -20.73 -9.43 16.75
CA THR A 73 -21.33 -8.13 17.04
C THR A 73 -20.28 -7.18 17.61
N GLY A 74 -20.16 -5.98 17.05
CA GLY A 74 -19.09 -5.04 17.43
C GLY A 74 -17.73 -5.34 16.80
N SER A 75 -17.69 -6.21 15.77
CA SER A 75 -16.48 -6.46 14.99
C SER A 75 -15.86 -5.16 14.50
N ASP A 76 -14.54 -5.07 14.64
CA ASP A 76 -13.79 -3.92 14.16
C ASP A 76 -13.95 -3.75 12.63
N ILE A 77 -14.43 -2.57 12.23
CA ILE A 77 -14.70 -2.23 10.83
C ILE A 77 -13.46 -2.31 9.93
N PHE A 78 -12.29 -1.89 10.41
CA PHE A 78 -11.05 -1.97 9.65
C PHE A 78 -10.68 -3.42 9.38
N VAL A 79 -10.85 -4.30 10.39
CA VAL A 79 -10.61 -5.74 10.23
C VAL A 79 -11.62 -6.36 9.26
N LEU A 80 -12.90 -5.99 9.36
CA LEU A 80 -13.96 -6.48 8.49
C LEU A 80 -13.67 -6.14 7.02
N VAL A 81 -13.42 -4.86 6.73
CA VAL A 81 -13.11 -4.35 5.39
C VAL A 81 -11.85 -5.01 4.84
N CYS A 82 -10.76 -5.06 5.61
CA CYS A 82 -9.52 -5.67 5.12
C CYS A 82 -9.65 -7.19 4.89
N ARG A 83 -10.41 -7.91 5.73
CA ARG A 83 -10.67 -9.35 5.51
C ARG A 83 -11.56 -9.61 4.31
N PHE A 84 -12.46 -8.67 3.98
CA PHE A 84 -13.28 -8.72 2.79
C PHE A 84 -12.42 -8.52 1.53
N VAL A 85 -11.72 -7.38 1.46
CA VAL A 85 -10.94 -6.92 0.29
C VAL A 85 -9.76 -7.85 0.02
N PHE A 86 -9.03 -8.24 1.06
CA PHE A 86 -7.83 -9.08 0.92
C PHE A 86 -8.13 -10.55 1.21
N SER A 87 -9.30 -11.06 0.83
CA SER A 87 -9.71 -12.44 1.19
C SER A 87 -8.82 -13.55 0.63
N GLY A 88 -8.04 -13.27 -0.42
CA GLY A 88 -7.11 -14.24 -1.04
C GLY A 88 -5.72 -14.27 -0.44
N THR A 89 -5.41 -13.42 0.56
CA THR A 89 -4.10 -13.43 1.24
C THR A 89 -4.17 -14.10 2.60
N ASN A 90 -3.01 -14.28 3.25
CA ASN A 90 -2.98 -14.83 4.60
C ASN A 90 -3.68 -13.89 5.60
N ARG A 91 -4.26 -14.46 6.66
CA ARG A 91 -4.96 -13.70 7.70
C ARG A 91 -4.08 -12.58 8.29
N SER A 92 -2.77 -12.83 8.42
CA SER A 92 -1.79 -11.89 8.96
C SER A 92 -1.68 -10.60 8.15
N ASN A 93 -1.75 -10.66 6.82
CA ASN A 93 -1.68 -9.48 5.96
C ASN A 93 -2.94 -8.62 6.09
N ALA A 94 -4.14 -9.24 6.12
CA ALA A 94 -5.38 -8.51 6.35
C ALA A 94 -5.37 -7.76 7.69
N ILE A 95 -4.84 -8.40 8.75
CA ILE A 95 -4.65 -7.75 10.06
C ILE A 95 -3.61 -6.63 9.98
N ARG A 96 -2.47 -6.83 9.29
CA ARG A 96 -1.47 -5.77 9.12
C ARG A 96 -2.05 -4.54 8.42
N TYR A 97 -2.88 -4.76 7.40
CA TYR A 97 -3.53 -3.68 6.66
C TYR A 97 -4.59 -2.99 7.50
N SER A 98 -5.37 -3.71 8.32
CA SER A 98 -6.32 -3.04 9.22
C SER A 98 -5.62 -2.16 10.26
N GLN A 99 -4.48 -2.60 10.81
CA GLN A 99 -3.67 -1.75 11.69
C GLN A 99 -3.12 -0.51 10.97
N CYS A 100 -2.70 -0.66 9.70
CA CYS A 100 -2.27 0.47 8.87
C CYS A 100 -3.37 1.52 8.75
N LEU A 101 -4.62 1.11 8.49
CA LEU A 101 -5.75 2.05 8.39
C LEU A 101 -6.03 2.74 9.73
N ARG A 102 -5.98 1.99 10.84
CA ARG A 102 -6.17 2.58 12.19
C ARG A 102 -5.09 3.62 12.51
N GLU A 103 -3.83 3.34 12.20
CA GLU A 103 -2.75 4.32 12.43
C GLU A 103 -2.90 5.54 11.53
N ALA A 104 -3.33 5.38 10.28
CA ALA A 104 -3.63 6.52 9.41
C ALA A 104 -4.72 7.43 10.02
N VAL A 105 -5.80 6.84 10.55
CA VAL A 105 -6.86 7.59 11.24
C VAL A 105 -6.32 8.30 12.49
N LYS A 106 -5.50 7.65 13.30
CA LYS A 106 -4.87 8.28 14.48
C LYS A 106 -3.99 9.47 14.12
N LEU A 107 -3.33 9.42 12.96
CA LEU A 107 -2.50 10.50 12.43
C LEU A 107 -3.30 11.57 11.68
N GLY A 108 -4.64 11.45 11.61
CA GLY A 108 -5.51 12.40 10.90
C GLY A 108 -5.37 12.34 9.37
N ILE A 109 -4.86 11.24 8.82
CA ILE A 109 -4.72 11.04 7.38
C ILE A 109 -6.04 10.51 6.82
N ALA A 110 -6.76 11.33 6.07
CA ALA A 110 -7.99 10.94 5.39
C ALA A 110 -7.74 10.00 4.20
N SER A 111 -8.75 9.21 3.83
CA SER A 111 -8.74 8.28 2.68
C SER A 111 -8.22 8.89 1.38
N GLU A 112 -8.67 10.09 1.04
CA GLU A 112 -8.27 10.85 -0.17
C GLU A 112 -6.78 11.17 -0.23
N ASN A 113 -6.11 11.24 0.93
CA ASN A 113 -4.69 11.59 1.05
C ASN A 113 -3.80 10.38 1.31
N LEU A 114 -4.36 9.23 1.72
CA LEU A 114 -3.60 8.09 2.21
C LEU A 114 -2.61 7.54 1.18
N GLU A 115 -3.04 7.37 -0.08
CA GLU A 115 -2.17 6.82 -1.12
C GLU A 115 -0.96 7.73 -1.36
N ALA A 116 -1.20 9.02 -1.58
CA ALA A 116 -0.15 10.01 -1.81
C ALA A 116 0.80 10.09 -0.62
N TRP A 117 0.26 10.11 0.60
CA TRP A 117 1.04 10.13 1.82
C TRP A 117 1.96 8.90 1.93
N LEU A 118 1.44 7.69 1.71
CA LEU A 118 2.23 6.46 1.76
C LEU A 118 3.34 6.44 0.70
N ARG A 119 3.07 6.95 -0.51
CA ARG A 119 4.08 7.06 -1.58
C ARG A 119 5.21 8.01 -1.20
N GLN A 120 4.89 9.15 -0.59
CA GLN A 120 5.86 10.19 -0.24
C GLN A 120 6.65 9.85 1.03
N ASN A 121 6.05 9.14 1.98
CA ASN A 121 6.64 8.88 3.29
C ASN A 121 7.30 7.49 3.41
N GLY A 122 7.46 6.74 2.32
CA GLY A 122 8.17 5.44 2.36
C GLY A 122 7.30 4.25 2.78
N GLY A 123 5.98 4.37 2.68
CA GLY A 123 5.03 3.26 2.79
C GLY A 123 4.43 3.02 4.16
N VAL A 124 3.79 1.86 4.33
CA VAL A 124 3.00 1.50 5.53
C VAL A 124 3.80 1.61 6.82
N ASN A 125 5.10 1.28 6.80
CA ASN A 125 5.93 1.34 8.00
C ASN A 125 6.07 2.79 8.53
N ALA A 126 5.94 3.80 7.67
CA ALA A 126 6.02 5.21 8.04
C ALA A 126 4.96 5.63 9.05
N LEU A 127 3.79 4.98 9.03
CA LEU A 127 2.70 5.26 9.97
C LEU A 127 3.05 4.91 11.42
N TYR A 128 4.01 4.00 11.63
CA TYR A 128 4.39 3.51 12.95
C TYR A 128 5.60 4.23 13.52
N PHE A 129 6.33 4.99 12.69
CA PHE A 129 7.45 5.78 13.15
C PHE A 129 6.92 7.11 13.69
N ARG A 130 6.85 7.24 15.03
CA ARG A 130 6.58 8.53 15.72
C ARG A 130 7.66 9.60 15.47
N ARG A 131 8.71 9.29 14.72
CA ARG A 131 9.76 10.23 14.33
C ARG A 131 9.66 10.46 12.82
N PRO A 132 9.74 11.72 12.35
CA PRO A 132 9.86 11.97 10.92
C PRO A 132 11.01 11.12 10.37
N LEU A 133 10.80 10.50 9.20
CA LEU A 133 11.85 9.82 8.44
C LEU A 133 12.88 10.87 8.02
N ALA A 134 13.72 11.29 8.96
CA ALA A 134 14.82 12.21 8.76
C ALA A 134 16.03 11.51 8.11
N SER A 135 15.85 10.34 7.50
CA SER A 135 16.91 9.76 6.69
C SER A 135 16.84 10.38 5.30
N ARG A 136 17.45 11.56 5.16
CA ARG A 136 17.78 12.18 3.86
C ARG A 136 18.66 11.28 2.98
N THR A 137 19.16 10.19 3.54
CA THR A 137 20.11 9.28 2.94
C THR A 137 19.54 7.86 2.90
N SER A 138 19.82 7.14 1.81
CA SER A 138 19.55 5.71 1.69
C SER A 138 20.87 4.98 1.52
N THR A 139 21.08 3.89 2.27
CA THR A 139 22.30 3.08 2.16
C THR A 139 22.04 1.88 1.24
N ALA A 140 22.87 1.72 0.21
CA ALA A 140 22.83 0.57 -0.67
C ALA A 140 24.26 0.09 -0.94
N ARG A 141 24.48 -1.23 -0.85
CA ARG A 141 25.77 -1.85 -1.17
C ARG A 141 26.02 -1.92 -2.68
N THR A 142 24.95 -1.94 -3.49
CA THR A 142 25.01 -2.09 -4.94
C THR A 142 24.08 -1.09 -5.60
N LEU A 143 24.61 -0.36 -6.58
CA LEU A 143 23.84 0.57 -7.40
C LEU A 143 23.42 -0.13 -8.70
N ARG A 144 22.11 -0.22 -8.96
CA ARG A 144 21.59 -0.75 -10.21
C ARG A 144 21.43 0.39 -11.21
N LEU A 145 22.09 0.30 -12.36
CA LEU A 145 21.95 1.28 -13.42
C LEU A 145 20.76 0.93 -14.32
N ALA A 146 20.07 1.96 -14.83
CA ALA A 146 18.95 1.77 -15.76
C ALA A 146 19.40 1.30 -17.16
N ARG A 147 20.69 1.50 -17.49
CA ARG A 147 21.32 1.05 -18.74
C ARG A 147 22.77 0.65 -18.47
N SER A 148 23.33 -0.19 -19.35
CA SER A 148 24.76 -0.53 -19.34
C SER A 148 25.63 0.72 -19.57
N ILE A 149 26.83 0.70 -19.01
CA ILE A 149 27.85 1.72 -19.23
C ILE A 149 29.18 1.04 -19.57
N THR A 150 30.04 1.77 -20.27
CA THR A 150 31.44 1.37 -20.52
C THR A 150 32.34 2.23 -19.63
N PHE A 151 33.32 1.65 -18.95
CA PHE A 151 34.25 2.36 -18.07
C PHE A 151 35.66 1.78 -18.18
N PRO A 152 36.72 2.57 -17.91
CA PRO A 152 38.09 2.07 -17.89
C PRO A 152 38.26 1.09 -16.72
N ARG A 153 38.89 -0.08 -16.97
CA ARG A 153 39.14 -1.08 -15.92
C ARG A 153 40.22 -0.65 -14.94
N ASP A 154 41.18 0.15 -15.42
CA ASP A 154 42.42 0.44 -14.70
C ASP A 154 42.58 1.92 -14.33
N LYS A 155 41.51 2.72 -14.47
CA LYS A 155 41.51 4.14 -14.11
C LYS A 155 40.29 4.50 -13.26
N PRO A 156 40.42 5.43 -12.30
CA PRO A 156 39.29 6.01 -11.61
C PRO A 156 38.33 6.68 -12.60
N PHE A 157 37.04 6.70 -12.27
CA PHE A 157 36.04 7.44 -13.05
C PHE A 157 34.91 7.92 -12.15
N THR A 158 34.25 8.99 -12.57
CA THR A 158 33.13 9.60 -11.83
C THR A 158 31.81 9.29 -12.55
N LEU A 159 30.75 9.04 -11.77
CA LEU A 159 29.39 8.85 -12.25
C LEU A 159 28.44 9.79 -11.51
N THR A 160 27.76 10.66 -12.26
CA THR A 160 26.66 11.46 -11.72
C THR A 160 25.35 10.72 -11.91
N LEU A 161 24.70 10.37 -10.80
CA LEU A 161 23.53 9.51 -10.77
C LEU A 161 22.30 10.25 -10.25
N GLN A 162 21.17 10.13 -10.96
CA GLN A 162 19.85 10.53 -10.47
C GLN A 162 19.07 9.30 -10.01
N TRP A 163 18.37 9.41 -8.90
CA TRP A 163 17.37 8.41 -8.54
C TRP A 163 16.20 8.42 -9.53
N GLY A 164 15.91 7.26 -10.12
CA GLY A 164 14.79 7.08 -11.06
C GLY A 164 13.58 6.38 -10.44
N THR A 165 12.52 6.22 -11.24
CA THR A 165 11.21 5.68 -10.82
C THR A 165 11.16 4.15 -10.65
N ALA A 166 12.28 3.44 -10.81
CA ALA A 166 12.33 1.97 -10.85
C ALA A 166 13.38 1.30 -9.93
N ASN A 167 13.81 1.96 -8.84
CA ASN A 167 14.99 1.55 -8.05
C ASN A 167 16.26 1.37 -8.92
N ALA A 168 16.36 2.17 -9.96
CA ALA A 168 17.52 2.22 -10.82
C ALA A 168 18.00 3.66 -10.87
N PHE A 169 19.31 3.84 -10.92
CA PHE A 169 19.92 5.13 -11.11
C PHE A 169 19.99 5.43 -12.62
N ARG A 170 19.56 6.63 -12.99
CA ARG A 170 19.81 7.19 -14.31
C ARG A 170 21.17 7.89 -14.26
N VAL A 171 22.04 7.55 -15.18
CA VAL A 171 23.31 8.28 -15.35
C VAL A 171 23.00 9.59 -16.04
N ILE A 172 23.32 10.72 -15.38
CA ILE A 172 23.09 12.07 -15.89
C ILE A 172 24.31 12.54 -16.67
N ASP A 173 25.52 12.30 -16.15
CA ASP A 173 26.75 12.77 -16.80
C ASP A 173 27.98 11.90 -16.49
N ARG A 174 29.00 12.04 -17.32
CA ARG A 174 30.28 11.32 -17.20
C ARG A 174 31.43 12.24 -17.54
N GLU A 175 32.19 12.63 -16.53
CA GLU A 175 33.55 13.15 -16.72
C GLU A 175 34.54 12.01 -16.49
N ALA A 176 35.42 11.80 -17.47
CA ALA A 176 36.64 11.05 -17.23
C ALA A 176 37.57 11.96 -16.44
N ALA A 177 38.01 11.53 -15.25
CA ALA A 177 39.13 12.18 -14.61
C ALA A 177 40.35 11.93 -15.50
N GLU A 178 40.93 13.00 -16.05
CA GLU A 178 42.17 12.97 -16.85
C GLU A 178 43.34 12.43 -16.03
#